data_AF-A0A523UV65-F1
#
_entry.id   AF-A0A523UV65-F1
#
_cell.length_a   1.000
_cell.length_b   1.000
_cell.length_c   1.000
_cell.angle_alpha   90.00
_cell.angle_beta   90.00
_cell.angle_gamma   90.00
#
_symmetry.space_group_name_H-M   'P 1'
#
loop_
_entity.id
_entity.type
_entity.pdbx_description
1 polymer ?
#
loop_
_entity_poly.entity_id
_entity_poly.type
_entity_poly.pdbx_seq_one_letter_code
_entity_poly.pdbx_strand_id
1 'polypeptide(L)'
;MEKPRVNERIRVPKVRVVGADGVQIGIIDTKDAMARAREAGLDLVEVAPVAEPPVCKIMDFGKYKYEEAKKERAAKRKAHAFHLKELTLRPKIEEHDYQVKLKHLRSFLTAHSKVKITLKFRGREMAHLDLGKKVLDRLVKDSEDLGSVEHPLKVEGKRMIIVLAPKMQKK
;
A
#
# COMPACT_ATOMS: atom_id res chain seq x y z
N MET A 1 3.18 -7.83 -12.24
CA MET A 1 2.73 -7.28 -13.53
C MET A 1 3.59 -7.91 -14.61
N GLU A 2 2.96 -8.45 -15.65
CA GLU A 2 3.65 -9.11 -16.75
C GLU A 2 4.41 -8.06 -17.56
N LYS A 3 5.63 -8.37 -18.01
CA LYS A 3 6.43 -7.42 -18.79
C LYS A 3 5.74 -7.22 -20.16
N PRO A 4 5.47 -5.97 -20.58
CA PRO A 4 4.83 -5.73 -21.87
C PRO A 4 5.68 -6.30 -23.02
N ARG A 5 5.02 -6.83 -24.05
CA ARG A 5 5.68 -7.29 -25.27
C ARG A 5 6.06 -6.06 -26.10
N VAL A 6 7.22 -6.10 -26.72
CA VAL A 6 7.78 -4.97 -27.47
C VAL A 6 8.30 -5.46 -28.81
N ASN A 7 8.05 -4.69 -29.86
CA ASN A 7 8.50 -4.93 -31.23
C ASN A 7 8.21 -6.38 -31.67
N GLU A 8 9.25 -7.13 -32.03
CA GLU A 8 9.20 -8.51 -32.55
C GLU A 8 8.63 -9.53 -31.56
N ARG A 9 8.48 -9.15 -30.28
CA ARG A 9 7.82 -10.00 -29.28
C ARG A 9 6.30 -10.00 -29.43
N ILE A 10 5.74 -9.07 -30.20
CA ILE A 10 4.32 -8.99 -30.54
C ILE A 10 4.06 -9.93 -31.71
N ARG A 11 3.37 -11.05 -31.46
CA ARG A 11 3.16 -12.13 -32.45
C ARG A 11 1.78 -12.15 -33.09
N VAL A 12 0.90 -11.24 -32.70
CA VAL A 12 -0.46 -11.14 -33.26
C VAL A 12 -0.39 -10.50 -34.66
N PRO A 13 -1.32 -10.85 -35.58
CA PRO A 13 -1.29 -10.32 -36.94
C PRO A 13 -1.77 -8.86 -37.03
N LYS A 14 -2.78 -8.50 -36.22
CA LYS A 14 -3.39 -7.16 -36.20
C LYS A 14 -3.35 -6.56 -34.81
N VAL A 15 -3.11 -5.26 -34.75
CA VAL A 15 -3.01 -4.49 -33.51
C VAL A 15 -3.74 -3.16 -33.67
N ARG A 16 -4.33 -2.68 -32.57
CA ARG A 16 -4.84 -1.31 -32.49
C ARG A 16 -3.70 -0.39 -32.07
N VAL A 17 -3.34 0.58 -32.91
CA VAL A 17 -2.15 1.40 -32.72
C VAL A 17 -2.49 2.82 -32.28
N VAL A 18 -1.76 3.29 -31.27
CA VAL A 18 -1.71 4.68 -30.85
C VAL A 18 -0.33 5.24 -31.19
N GLY A 19 -0.29 6.37 -31.89
CA GLY A 19 0.93 7.10 -32.24
C GLY A 19 1.66 7.67 -31.02
N ALA A 20 2.88 8.15 -31.24
CA ALA A 20 3.74 8.73 -30.21
C ALA A 20 3.18 10.04 -29.61
N ASP A 21 2.47 10.80 -30.44
CA ASP A 21 1.70 12.01 -30.11
C ASP A 21 0.38 11.71 -29.39
N GLY A 22 -0.02 10.44 -29.29
CA GLY A 22 -1.29 10.02 -28.72
C GLY A 22 -2.44 9.95 -29.73
N VAL A 23 -2.18 10.17 -31.03
CA VAL A 23 -3.19 10.05 -32.08
C VAL A 23 -3.56 8.57 -32.29
N GLN A 24 -4.85 8.28 -32.42
CA GLN A 24 -5.30 6.94 -32.74
C GLN A 24 -5.11 6.67 -34.23
N ILE A 25 -4.20 5.75 -34.57
CA ILE A 25 -3.96 5.32 -35.96
C ILE A 25 -5.02 4.30 -36.40
N GLY A 26 -5.60 3.57 -35.44
CA GLY A 26 -6.63 2.56 -35.69
C GLY A 26 -6.07 1.15 -35.72
N ILE A 27 -6.80 0.22 -36.34
CA ILE A 27 -6.40 -1.19 -36.44
C ILE A 27 -5.61 -1.38 -37.72
N ILE A 28 -4.35 -1.78 -37.59
CA ILE A 28 -3.44 -2.06 -38.71
C ILE A 28 -2.69 -3.37 -38.47
N ASP A 29 -2.00 -3.86 -39.49
CA ASP A 29 -1.14 -5.03 -39.36
C ASP A 29 0.08 -4.71 -38.47
N THR A 30 0.49 -5.69 -37.67
CA THR A 30 1.61 -5.54 -36.74
C THR A 30 2.91 -5.17 -37.46
N LYS A 31 3.09 -5.64 -38.69
CA LYS A 31 4.25 -5.28 -39.53
C LYS A 31 4.28 -3.79 -39.85
N ASP A 32 3.15 -3.22 -40.24
CA ASP A 32 3.03 -1.78 -40.53
C ASP A 32 3.19 -0.95 -39.27
N ALA A 33 2.65 -1.42 -38.15
CA ALA A 33 2.85 -0.80 -36.84
C ALA A 33 4.33 -0.75 -36.43
N MET A 34 5.06 -1.86 -36.66
CA MET A 34 6.50 -1.93 -36.40
C MET A 34 7.30 -1.03 -37.34
N ALA A 35 6.93 -0.94 -38.62
CA ALA A 35 7.58 -0.04 -39.57
C ALA A 35 7.43 1.43 -39.13
N ARG A 36 6.22 1.85 -38.77
CA ARG A 36 5.95 3.22 -38.26
C ARG A 36 6.72 3.53 -36.98
N ALA A 37 6.85 2.55 -36.07
CA ALA A 37 7.66 2.74 -34.87
C ALA A 37 9.13 2.96 -35.22
N ARG A 38 9.69 2.16 -36.14
CA ARG A 38 11.07 2.30 -36.63
C ARG A 38 11.31 3.62 -37.35
N GLU A 39 10.39 4.07 -38.19
CA GLU A 39 10.44 5.38 -38.87
C GLU A 39 10.49 6.54 -37.87
N ALA A 40 9.76 6.42 -36.77
CA ALA A 40 9.78 7.41 -35.69
C ALA A 40 11.00 7.28 -34.76
N GLY A 41 11.86 6.27 -34.95
CA GLY A 41 12.97 5.95 -34.03
C GLY A 41 12.52 5.51 -32.63
N LEU A 42 11.31 4.95 -32.52
CA LEU A 42 10.67 4.54 -31.27
C LEU A 42 10.35 3.03 -31.28
N ASP A 43 9.83 2.51 -30.17
CA ASP A 43 9.41 1.12 -30.03
C ASP A 43 7.88 0.97 -30.15
N LEU A 44 7.44 -0.15 -30.71
CA LEU A 44 6.05 -0.58 -30.63
C LEU A 44 5.85 -1.37 -29.33
N VAL A 45 5.17 -0.79 -28.35
CA VAL A 45 4.95 -1.39 -27.03
C VAL A 45 3.50 -1.83 -26.88
N GLU A 46 3.27 -3.10 -26.53
CA GLU A 46 1.95 -3.64 -26.20
C GLU A 46 1.52 -3.17 -24.80
N VAL A 47 0.54 -2.28 -24.73
CA VAL A 47 0.05 -1.69 -23.46
C VAL A 47 -1.19 -2.37 -22.91
N ALA A 48 -2.01 -2.99 -23.77
CA ALA A 48 -3.19 -3.74 -23.36
C ALA A 48 -3.29 -5.07 -24.16
N PRO A 49 -2.77 -6.18 -23.62
CA PRO A 49 -2.81 -7.48 -24.29
C PRO A 49 -4.19 -8.14 -24.27
N VAL A 50 -5.06 -7.73 -23.34
CA VAL A 50 -6.41 -8.33 -23.13
C VAL A 50 -7.45 -7.80 -24.14
N ALA A 51 -7.15 -6.71 -24.85
CA ALA A 51 -8.04 -6.16 -25.84
C ALA A 51 -8.03 -6.97 -27.14
N GLU A 52 -9.16 -7.02 -27.84
CA GLU A 52 -9.27 -7.61 -29.19
C GLU A 52 -9.58 -6.51 -30.23
N PRO A 53 -8.66 -6.21 -31.17
CA PRO A 53 -7.24 -6.59 -31.20
C PRO A 53 -6.41 -5.88 -30.10
N PRO A 54 -5.23 -6.44 -29.71
CA PRO A 54 -4.38 -5.86 -28.67
C PRO A 54 -4.01 -4.41 -28.96
N VAL A 55 -3.91 -3.60 -27.90
CA VAL A 55 -3.54 -2.19 -28.04
C VAL A 55 -2.04 -2.04 -27.90
N CYS A 56 -1.42 -1.52 -28.95
CA CYS A 56 -0.02 -1.15 -29.00
C CYS A 56 0.13 0.36 -29.11
N LYS A 57 1.16 0.90 -28.48
CA LYS A 57 1.48 2.33 -28.56
C LYS A 57 2.93 2.50 -28.97
N ILE A 58 3.17 3.41 -29.90
CA ILE A 58 4.52 3.78 -30.33
C ILE A 58 5.10 4.71 -29.27
N MET A 59 6.16 4.29 -28.59
CA MET A 59 6.82 5.08 -27.54
C MET A 59 8.25 4.59 -27.27
N ASP A 60 9.04 5.41 -26.56
CA ASP A 60 10.35 4.98 -26.07
C ASP A 60 10.17 4.00 -24.89
N PHE A 61 10.52 2.74 -25.10
CA PHE A 61 10.36 1.70 -24.08
C PHE A 61 11.29 1.90 -22.87
N GLY A 62 12.48 2.46 -23.08
CA GLY A 62 13.44 2.76 -22.03
C GLY A 62 12.91 3.83 -21.08
N LYS A 63 12.41 4.93 -21.63
CA LYS A 63 11.77 6.02 -20.87
C LYS A 63 10.52 5.52 -20.14
N TYR A 64 9.67 4.75 -20.82
CA TYR A 64 8.48 4.15 -20.21
C TYR A 64 8.82 3.29 -18.99
N LYS A 65 9.81 2.40 -19.11
CA LYS A 65 10.27 1.55 -18.00
C LYS A 65 10.82 2.36 -16.82
N TYR A 66 11.53 3.45 -17.11
CA TYR A 66 12.03 4.36 -16.07
C TYR A 66 10.88 5.06 -15.33
N GLU A 67 9.89 5.56 -16.07
CA GLU A 67 8.72 6.23 -15.49
C GLU A 67 7.85 5.27 -14.68
N GLU A 68 7.61 4.05 -15.18
CA GLU A 68 6.94 2.99 -14.40
C GLU A 68 7.71 2.67 -13.13
N ALA A 69 9.02 2.44 -13.21
CA ALA A 69 9.83 2.16 -12.02
C ALA A 69 9.81 3.33 -11.02
N LYS A 70 9.79 4.58 -11.49
CA LYS A 70 9.67 5.78 -10.65
C LYS A 70 8.29 5.85 -9.97
N LYS A 71 7.21 5.57 -10.72
CA LYS A 71 5.84 5.51 -10.19
C LYS A 71 5.69 4.38 -9.17
N GLU A 72 6.18 3.17 -9.46
CA GLU A 72 6.18 2.04 -8.54
C GLU A 72 6.96 2.33 -7.28
N ARG A 73 8.16 2.93 -7.38
CA ARG A 73 8.96 3.33 -6.21
C ARG A 73 8.22 4.37 -5.37
N ALA A 74 7.59 5.36 -6.01
CA ALA A 74 6.80 6.36 -5.31
C ALA A 74 5.57 5.74 -4.62
N ALA A 75 4.86 4.82 -5.29
CA ALA A 75 3.73 4.09 -4.73
C ALA A 75 4.15 3.20 -3.56
N LYS A 76 5.27 2.48 -3.68
CA LYS A 76 5.86 1.69 -2.59
C LYS A 76 6.24 2.58 -1.41
N ARG A 77 6.89 3.72 -1.63
CA ARG A 77 7.21 4.69 -0.56
C ARG A 77 5.97 5.20 0.16
N LYS A 78 4.90 5.53 -0.57
CA LYS A 78 3.61 5.94 0.01
C LYS A 78 2.94 4.81 0.78
N ALA A 79 2.94 3.58 0.26
CA ALA A 79 2.43 2.42 0.96
C ALA A 79 3.23 2.11 2.23
N HIS A 80 4.55 2.32 2.21
CA HIS A 80 5.42 2.24 3.39
C HIS A 80 5.08 3.28 4.47
N ALA A 81 4.29 4.32 4.21
CA ALA A 81 3.83 5.22 5.27
C ALA A 81 2.72 4.60 6.14
N PHE A 82 1.92 3.69 5.57
CA PHE A 82 0.77 3.05 6.24
C PHE A 82 1.14 1.68 6.85
N HIS A 83 2.24 1.61 7.61
CA HIS A 83 2.60 0.38 8.31
C HIS A 83 1.73 0.13 9.54
N LEU A 84 1.43 -1.14 9.80
CA LEU A 84 0.89 -1.57 11.10
C LEU A 84 2.05 -1.65 12.11
N LYS A 85 2.06 -0.76 13.09
CA LYS A 85 3.01 -0.80 14.20
C LYS A 85 2.43 -1.61 15.35
N GLU A 86 3.25 -2.42 15.99
CA GLU A 86 2.83 -3.20 17.15
C GLU A 86 3.35 -2.59 18.45
N LEU A 87 2.47 -2.42 19.43
CA LEU A 87 2.81 -1.94 20.77
C LEU A 87 2.42 -3.01 21.79
N THR A 88 3.41 -3.59 22.48
CA THR A 88 3.15 -4.60 23.52
C THR A 88 3.17 -4.00 24.92
N LEU A 89 2.18 -4.34 25.73
CA LEU A 89 1.97 -3.90 27.11
C LEU A 89 1.76 -5.10 28.05
N ARG A 90 1.89 -4.85 29.36
CA ARG A 90 1.56 -5.81 30.43
C ARG A 90 0.42 -5.25 31.30
N PRO A 91 -0.37 -6.11 31.98
CA PRO A 91 -1.46 -5.67 32.85
C PRO A 91 -0.99 -4.81 34.04
N LYS A 92 0.18 -5.14 34.60
CA LYS A 92 0.82 -4.42 35.71
C LYS A 92 1.92 -3.49 35.18
N ILE A 93 1.55 -2.53 34.35
CA ILE A 93 2.48 -1.52 33.84
C ILE A 93 2.65 -0.40 34.89
N GLU A 94 3.89 0.03 35.12
CA GLU A 94 4.18 1.20 35.96
C GLU A 94 3.89 2.49 35.20
N GLU A 95 3.61 3.58 35.91
CA GLU A 95 3.23 4.87 35.30
C GLU A 95 4.33 5.39 34.35
N HIS A 96 5.62 5.23 34.70
CA HIS A 96 6.71 5.66 33.84
C HIS A 96 6.75 4.91 32.50
N ASP A 97 6.65 3.58 32.51
CA ASP A 97 6.60 2.77 31.28
C ASP A 97 5.32 3.06 30.48
N TYR A 98 4.19 3.28 31.16
CA TYR A 98 2.94 3.68 30.52
C TYR A 98 3.11 4.97 29.71
N GLN A 99 3.71 6.00 30.29
CA GLN A 99 3.95 7.28 29.61
C GLN A 99 4.88 7.14 28.40
N VAL A 100 5.91 6.28 28.48
CA VAL A 100 6.79 5.98 27.33
C VAL A 100 6.00 5.32 26.20
N LYS A 101 5.13 4.35 26.53
CA LYS A 101 4.29 3.65 25.55
C LYS A 101 3.25 4.58 24.93
N LEU A 102 2.66 5.48 25.71
CA LEU A 102 1.75 6.50 25.22
C LEU A 102 2.44 7.46 24.25
N LYS A 103 3.67 7.91 24.56
CA LYS A 103 4.46 8.74 23.62
C LYS A 103 4.73 8.01 22.30
N HIS A 104 5.09 6.73 22.35
CA HIS A 104 5.28 5.93 21.14
C HIS A 104 3.99 5.76 20.34
N LEU A 105 2.88 5.47 21.02
CA LEU A 105 1.56 5.39 20.39
C LEU A 105 1.23 6.67 19.65
N ARG A 106 1.34 7.82 20.33
CA ARG A 106 1.08 9.14 19.74
C ARG A 106 1.99 9.40 18.54
N SER A 107 3.29 9.11 18.65
CA SER A 107 4.24 9.24 17.53
C SER A 107 3.83 8.40 16.31
N PHE A 108 3.38 7.16 16.52
CA PHE A 108 2.90 6.30 15.43
C PHE A 108 1.60 6.80 14.79
N LEU A 109 0.65 7.29 15.60
CA LEU A 109 -0.60 7.86 15.10
C LEU A 109 -0.35 9.15 14.31
N THR A 110 0.55 10.03 14.78
CA THR A 110 0.98 11.23 14.05
C THR A 110 1.67 10.88 12.73
N ALA A 111 2.43 9.79 12.70
CA ALA A 111 3.05 9.25 11.48
C ALA A 111 2.03 8.55 10.53
N HIS A 112 0.73 8.66 10.79
CA HIS A 112 -0.35 8.06 10.01
C HIS A 112 -0.23 6.51 9.90
N SER A 113 0.40 5.88 10.87
CA SER A 113 0.49 4.43 10.98
C SER A 113 -0.63 3.88 11.85
N LYS A 114 -1.18 2.72 11.46
CA LYS A 114 -2.11 1.97 12.32
C LYS A 114 -1.33 1.33 13.45
N VAL A 115 -1.90 1.24 14.64
CA VAL A 115 -1.21 0.68 15.81
C VAL A 115 -2.02 -0.47 16.40
N LYS A 116 -1.45 -1.66 16.37
CA LYS A 116 -1.97 -2.85 17.05
C LYS A 116 -1.36 -2.91 18.44
N ILE A 117 -2.18 -2.67 19.45
CA ILE A 117 -1.76 -2.74 20.84
C ILE A 117 -2.10 -4.14 21.36
N THR A 118 -1.10 -4.82 21.93
CA THR A 118 -1.23 -6.18 22.45
C THR A 118 -0.84 -6.20 23.92
N LEU A 119 -1.80 -6.49 24.79
CA LEU A 119 -1.59 -6.72 26.20
C LEU A 119 -1.38 -8.22 26.43
N LYS A 120 -0.19 -8.62 26.93
CA LYS A 120 0.16 -10.02 27.16
C LYS A 120 -0.05 -10.37 28.64
N PHE A 121 -0.84 -11.41 28.90
CA PHE A 121 -1.06 -11.95 30.25
C PHE A 121 -0.08 -13.09 30.55
N ARG A 122 0.43 -13.19 31.78
CA ARG A 122 1.19 -14.36 32.26
C ARG A 122 0.31 -15.25 33.14
N GLY A 123 0.15 -16.52 32.75
CA GLY A 123 -0.40 -17.58 33.61
C GLY A 123 -1.74 -17.23 34.27
N ARG A 124 -1.73 -17.08 35.61
CA ARG A 124 -2.92 -16.81 36.45
C ARG A 124 -3.49 -15.39 36.29
N GLU A 125 -2.83 -14.50 35.54
CA GLU A 125 -3.27 -13.12 35.32
C GLU A 125 -4.52 -13.01 34.42
N MET A 126 -4.98 -14.11 33.80
CA MET A 126 -6.26 -14.14 33.10
C MET A 126 -7.47 -13.95 34.03
N ALA A 127 -7.30 -14.06 35.35
CA ALA A 127 -8.34 -13.68 36.31
C ALA A 127 -8.54 -12.15 36.42
N HIS A 128 -7.60 -11.35 35.91
CA HIS A 128 -7.63 -9.88 35.97
C HIS A 128 -7.75 -9.26 34.58
N LEU A 129 -8.68 -9.78 33.76
CA LEU A 129 -9.01 -9.17 32.46
C LEU A 129 -9.48 -7.72 32.63
N ASP A 130 -10.21 -7.42 33.71
CA ASP A 130 -10.68 -6.07 34.02
C ASP A 130 -9.54 -5.06 34.19
N LEU A 131 -8.41 -5.48 34.77
CA LEU A 131 -7.24 -4.62 34.94
C LEU A 131 -6.64 -4.28 33.57
N GLY A 132 -6.47 -5.29 32.71
CA GLY A 132 -5.98 -5.09 31.35
C GLY A 132 -6.91 -4.20 30.53
N LYS A 133 -8.23 -4.38 30.68
CA LYS A 133 -9.25 -3.58 29.99
C LYS A 133 -9.16 -2.11 30.41
N LYS A 134 -9.05 -1.84 31.72
CA LYS A 134 -8.85 -0.48 32.24
C LYS A 134 -7.60 0.19 31.67
N VAL A 135 -6.48 -0.54 31.56
CA VAL A 135 -5.23 0.00 30.98
C VAL A 135 -5.42 0.36 29.51
N LEU A 136 -6.06 -0.51 28.72
CA LEU A 136 -6.31 -0.22 27.31
C LEU A 136 -7.33 0.90 27.13
N ASP A 137 -8.43 0.92 27.90
CA ASP A 137 -9.42 2.00 27.85
C ASP A 137 -8.79 3.35 28.22
N ARG A 138 -7.90 3.39 29.22
CA ARG A 138 -7.12 4.59 29.57
C ARG A 138 -6.25 5.05 28.39
N LEU A 139 -5.53 4.12 27.76
CA LEU A 139 -4.63 4.41 26.64
C LEU A 139 -5.38 4.88 25.38
N VAL A 140 -6.58 4.36 25.14
CA VAL A 140 -7.49 4.83 24.09
C VAL A 140 -7.94 6.26 24.38
N LYS A 141 -8.41 6.54 25.61
CA LYS A 141 -8.83 7.90 26.01
C LYS A 141 -7.69 8.91 25.89
N ASP A 142 -6.49 8.55 26.35
CA ASP A 142 -5.31 9.42 26.30
C ASP A 142 -4.79 9.67 24.86
N SER A 143 -5.26 8.89 23.87
CA SER A 143 -4.89 9.03 22.46
C SER A 143 -6.07 9.32 21.53
N GLU A 144 -7.24 9.61 22.10
CA GLU A 144 -8.47 9.89 21.35
C GLU A 144 -8.34 11.16 20.49
N ASP A 145 -7.43 12.06 20.82
CA ASP A 145 -7.11 13.25 20.04
C ASP A 145 -6.45 12.92 18.68
N LEU A 146 -5.67 11.85 18.61
CA LEU A 146 -4.89 11.48 17.41
C LEU A 146 -5.41 10.21 16.72
N GLY A 147 -6.15 9.36 17.42
CA GLY A 147 -6.57 8.05 16.93
C GLY A 147 -8.03 7.72 17.23
N SER A 148 -8.55 6.73 16.51
CA SER A 148 -9.87 6.15 16.72
C SER A 148 -9.77 4.63 16.71
N VAL A 149 -10.66 3.96 17.43
CA VAL A 149 -10.70 2.50 17.49
C VAL A 149 -11.20 1.97 16.15
N GLU A 150 -10.34 1.28 15.41
CA GLU A 150 -10.73 0.61 14.15
C GLU A 150 -11.23 -0.81 14.43
N HIS A 151 -10.50 -1.55 15.27
CA HIS A 151 -10.96 -2.85 15.76
C HIS A 151 -11.15 -2.78 17.27
N PRO A 152 -12.35 -3.14 17.77
CA PRO A 152 -12.63 -3.12 19.19
C PRO A 152 -11.74 -4.14 19.92
N LEU A 153 -11.68 -3.96 21.23
CA LEU A 153 -10.98 -4.85 22.15
C LEU A 153 -11.38 -6.31 21.94
N LYS A 154 -10.40 -7.16 21.63
CA LYS A 154 -10.60 -8.61 21.45
C LYS A 154 -9.61 -9.38 22.31
N VAL A 155 -10.10 -10.41 23.00
CA VAL A 155 -9.26 -11.36 23.75
C VAL A 155 -8.96 -12.55 22.86
N GLU A 156 -7.69 -12.81 22.61
CA GLU A 156 -7.19 -13.94 21.83
C GLU A 156 -6.25 -14.79 22.70
N GLY A 157 -6.79 -15.84 23.31
CA GLY A 157 -6.06 -16.68 24.25
C GLY A 157 -5.49 -15.86 25.41
N LYS A 158 -4.16 -15.90 25.60
CA LYS A 158 -3.44 -15.17 26.67
C LYS A 158 -3.09 -13.72 26.31
N ARG A 159 -3.76 -13.14 25.31
CA ARG A 159 -3.48 -11.78 24.82
C ARG A 159 -4.78 -11.03 24.64
N MET A 160 -4.74 -9.73 24.86
CA MET A 160 -5.83 -8.83 24.53
C MET A 160 -5.33 -7.77 23.56
N ILE A 161 -6.05 -7.61 22.47
CA ILE A 161 -5.61 -6.86 21.30
C ILE A 161 -6.65 -5.78 21.02
N ILE A 162 -6.17 -4.59 20.71
CA ILE A 162 -6.98 -3.49 20.17
C ILE A 162 -6.20 -2.85 19.02
N VAL A 163 -6.90 -2.38 17.99
CA VAL A 163 -6.25 -1.69 16.86
C VAL A 163 -6.78 -0.28 16.76
N LEU A 164 -5.86 0.67 16.80
CA LEU A 164 -6.13 2.09 16.62
C LEU A 164 -5.70 2.54 15.23
N ALA A 165 -6.58 3.26 14.56
CA ALA A 165 -6.27 3.98 13.33
C ALA A 165 -6.05 5.46 13.63
N PRO A 166 -5.11 6.11 12.95
CA PRO A 166 -4.93 7.56 13.06
C PRO A 166 -6.19 8.27 12.56
N LYS A 167 -6.64 9.30 13.28
CA LYS A 167 -7.69 10.20 12.79
C LYS A 167 -7.07 10.99 11.64
N MET A 168 -7.52 10.70 10.42
CA MET A 168 -7.15 11.49 9.26
C MET A 168 -7.64 12.92 9.52
N GLN A 169 -6.72 13.88 9.70
CA GLN A 169 -7.11 15.28 9.84
C GLN A 169 -7.95 15.64 8.61
N LYS A 170 -9.23 15.95 8.83
CA LYS A 170 -10.02 16.64 7.82
C LYS A 170 -9.30 17.97 7.59
N LYS A 171 -8.65 18.06 6.44
CA LYS A 171 -8.05 19.28 5.91
C LYS A 171 -9.10 20.38 5.81
#